data_AF-A0A9D4N0A3-F1
#
_entry.id   AF-A0A9D4N0A3-F1
#
_cell.length_a   1.000
_cell.length_b   1.000
_cell.length_c   1.000
_cell.angle_alpha   90.00
_cell.angle_beta   90.00
_cell.angle_gamma   90.00
#
_symmetry.space_group_name_H-M   'P 1'
#
loop_
_entity.id
_entity.type
_entity.pdbx_description
1 polymer ?
#
loop_
_entity_poly.entity_id
_entity_poly.type
_entity_poly.pdbx_seq_one_letter_code
_entity_poly.pdbx_strand_id
1 'polypeptide(L)'
;MHSAESLNELEQYSRRNNLRITGLQGDTEFQSSISVTEQVSSLLNTKLGLKVQKEDIDVAHRLGKFNRVKARPVIVCKAPNEG
;
A
#
# COMPACT_ATOMS: atom_id res chain seq x y z
N MET A 1 22.34 -18.23 13.74
CA MET A 1 22.16 -18.31 12.28
C MET A 1 20.68 -18.58 12.03
N HIS A 2 19.92 -17.59 11.59
CA HIS A 2 18.52 -17.80 11.23
C HIS A 2 18.47 -18.31 9.78
N SER A 3 17.84 -19.46 9.55
CA SER A 3 17.69 -20.08 8.23
C SER A 3 16.86 -19.20 7.31
N ALA A 4 17.14 -19.23 6.00
CA ALA A 4 16.41 -18.46 4.98
C ALA A 4 14.88 -18.72 5.01
N GLU A 5 14.48 -19.90 5.46
CA GLU A 5 13.08 -20.30 5.65
C GLU A 5 12.37 -19.47 6.73
N SER A 6 13.01 -19.27 7.90
CA SER A 6 12.44 -18.46 8.97
C SER A 6 12.33 -16.97 8.58
N LEU A 7 13.26 -16.47 7.75
CA LEU A 7 13.18 -15.13 7.17
C LEU A 7 12.00 -15.00 6.19
N ASN A 8 11.81 -16.00 5.33
CA ASN A 8 10.71 -15.99 4.37
C ASN A 8 9.34 -16.11 5.07
N GLU A 9 9.24 -16.90 6.14
CA GLU A 9 8.02 -16.98 6.95
C GLU A 9 7.71 -15.65 7.63
N LEU A 10 8.68 -15.01 8.31
CA LEU A 10 8.48 -13.69 8.91
C LEU A 10 8.06 -12.62 7.88
N GLU A 11 8.73 -12.58 6.73
CA GLU A 11 8.38 -11.70 5.60
C GLU A 11 6.95 -11.97 5.11
N GLN A 12 6.55 -13.24 5.01
CA GLN A 12 5.22 -13.63 4.56
C GLN A 12 4.14 -13.21 5.56
N TYR A 13 4.37 -13.36 6.87
CA TYR A 13 3.44 -12.90 7.91
C TYR A 13 3.33 -11.38 7.94
N SER A 14 4.42 -10.64 7.72
CA SER A 14 4.40 -9.18 7.60
C SER A 14 3.62 -8.70 6.35
N ARG A 15 3.67 -9.44 5.24
CA ARG A 15 2.94 -9.12 4.01
C ARG A 15 1.44 -9.41 4.05
N ARG A 16 0.93 -10.20 5.01
CA ARG A 16 -0.50 -10.57 5.06
C ARG A 16 -1.44 -9.37 5.17
N ASN A 17 -0.99 -8.29 5.80
CA ASN A 17 -1.77 -7.06 5.92
C ASN A 17 -1.39 -5.99 4.89
N ASN A 18 -0.58 -6.35 3.87
CA ASN A 18 -0.08 -5.40 2.88
C ASN A 18 -0.73 -5.67 1.52
N LEU A 19 -1.40 -4.65 0.98
CA LEU A 19 -1.90 -4.67 -0.40
C LEU A 19 -0.94 -3.93 -1.31
N ARG A 20 -0.62 -4.52 -2.47
CA ARG A 20 0.15 -3.86 -3.53
C ARG A 20 -0.76 -3.44 -4.67
N ILE A 21 -0.90 -2.13 -4.87
CA ILE A 21 -1.71 -1.54 -5.94
C ILE A 21 -0.78 -1.12 -7.08
N THR A 22 -1.07 -1.55 -8.30
CA THR A 22 -0.35 -1.14 -9.52
C THR A 22 -1.26 -0.31 -10.41
N GLY A 23 -0.69 0.59 -11.22
CA GLY A 23 -1.46 1.39 -12.16
C GLY A 23 -2.25 2.56 -11.55
N LEU A 24 -2.09 2.84 -10.25
CA LEU A 24 -2.67 4.04 -9.63
C LEU A 24 -2.04 5.30 -10.26
N GLN A 25 -2.86 6.09 -10.96
CA GLN A 25 -2.42 7.32 -11.62
C GLN A 25 -2.03 8.40 -10.60
N GLY A 26 -1.52 9.55 -11.08
CA GLY A 26 -1.14 10.67 -10.22
C GLY A 26 0.17 10.46 -9.45
N ASP A 27 1.08 9.62 -9.94
CA ASP A 27 2.41 9.46 -9.34
C ASP A 27 3.26 10.72 -9.59
N THR A 28 3.82 11.28 -8.52
CA THR A 28 4.67 12.47 -8.56
C THR A 28 6.02 12.19 -7.89
N GLU A 29 7.07 12.92 -8.28
CA GLU A 29 8.42 12.72 -7.72
C GLU A 29 8.42 12.82 -6.19
N PHE A 30 7.77 13.88 -5.68
CA PHE A 30 7.50 14.07 -4.27
C PHE A 30 6.02 13.79 -4.03
N GLN A 31 5.74 12.66 -3.39
CA GLN A 31 4.38 12.31 -2.99
C GLN A 31 4.37 11.97 -1.50
N SER A 32 3.50 12.64 -0.74
CA SER A 32 3.36 12.39 0.69
C SER A 32 2.48 11.16 0.95
N SER A 33 2.74 10.45 2.04
CA SER A 33 1.94 9.28 2.45
C SER A 33 0.46 9.63 2.59
N ILE A 34 0.14 10.81 3.12
CA ILE A 34 -1.24 11.31 3.24
C ILE A 34 -1.91 11.39 1.87
N SER A 35 -1.26 12.01 0.88
CA SER A 35 -1.81 12.12 -0.47
C SER A 35 -2.00 10.77 -1.15
N VAL A 36 -1.12 9.80 -0.88
CA VAL A 36 -1.27 8.43 -1.37
C VAL A 36 -2.46 7.73 -0.70
N THR A 37 -2.62 7.88 0.61
CA THR A 37 -3.77 7.35 1.36
C THR A 37 -5.10 7.90 0.82
N GLU A 38 -5.19 9.20 0.53
CA GLU A 38 -6.37 9.80 -0.12
C GLU A 38 -6.73 9.12 -1.45
N GLN A 39 -5.72 8.93 -2.32
CA GLN A 39 -5.93 8.33 -3.63
C GLN A 39 -6.35 6.86 -3.53
N VAL A 40 -5.76 6.12 -2.57
CA VAL A 40 -6.13 4.73 -2.32
C VAL A 40 -7.55 4.64 -1.79
N SER A 41 -7.91 5.39 -0.75
CA SER A 41 -9.29 5.39 -0.23
C SER A 41 -10.28 5.80 -1.32
N SER A 42 -9.98 6.84 -2.10
CA SER A 42 -10.84 7.25 -3.22
C SER A 42 -10.99 6.16 -4.28
N LEU A 43 -9.91 5.47 -4.67
CA LEU A 43 -9.95 4.35 -5.61
C LEU A 43 -10.86 3.23 -5.08
N LEU A 44 -10.68 2.82 -3.83
CA LEU A 44 -11.43 1.71 -3.22
C LEU A 44 -12.93 2.05 -3.12
N ASN A 45 -13.27 3.28 -2.70
CA ASN A 45 -14.67 3.71 -2.60
C ASN A 45 -15.32 3.89 -3.97
N THR A 46 -14.65 4.52 -4.93
CA THR A 46 -15.26 4.90 -6.22
C THR A 46 -15.27 3.79 -7.26
N LYS A 47 -14.23 2.95 -7.30
CA LYS A 47 -14.09 1.90 -8.33
C LYS A 47 -14.50 0.51 -7.84
N LEU A 48 -14.32 0.24 -6.54
CA LEU A 48 -14.63 -1.08 -5.97
C LEU A 48 -15.87 -1.07 -5.06
N GLY A 49 -16.44 0.11 -4.76
CA GLY A 49 -17.60 0.23 -3.88
C GLY A 49 -17.31 -0.17 -2.42
N LEU A 50 -16.03 -0.20 -2.03
CA LEU A 50 -15.61 -0.56 -0.68
C LEU A 50 -15.63 0.68 0.20
N LYS A 51 -16.34 0.62 1.33
CA LYS A 51 -16.36 1.68 2.34
C LYS A 51 -15.07 1.63 3.16
N VAL A 52 -14.02 2.29 2.67
CA VAL A 52 -12.71 2.36 3.32
C VAL A 52 -12.42 3.80 3.71
N GLN A 53 -12.33 4.07 5.00
CA GLN A 53 -11.88 5.34 5.54
C GLN A 53 -10.35 5.39 5.58
N LYS A 54 -9.79 6.57 5.79
CA LYS A 54 -8.34 6.75 5.84
C LYS A 54 -7.77 6.09 7.09
N GLU A 55 -8.55 6.10 8.16
CA GLU A 55 -8.25 5.46 9.46
C GLU A 55 -8.13 3.94 9.36
N ASP A 56 -8.72 3.31 8.34
CA ASP A 56 -8.55 1.88 8.06
C ASP A 56 -7.17 1.54 7.46
N ILE A 57 -6.43 2.56 7.01
CA ILE A 57 -5.12 2.45 6.35
C ILE A 57 -4.06 2.97 7.32
N ASP A 58 -3.17 2.07 7.76
CA ASP A 58 -2.08 2.42 8.66
C ASP A 58 -1.03 3.28 7.94
N VAL A 59 -0.58 2.82 6.78
CA VAL A 59 0.33 3.60 5.92
C VAL A 59 0.14 3.23 4.46
N ALA A 60 0.17 4.22 3.57
CA ALA A 60 0.28 4.02 2.14
C ALA A 60 1.42 4.85 1.55
N HIS A 61 2.27 4.24 0.72
CA HIS A 61 3.34 4.94 0.03
C HIS A 61 3.74 4.27 -1.29
N ARG A 62 4.33 5.07 -2.19
CA ARG A 62 4.86 4.60 -3.47
C ARG A 62 6.18 3.87 -3.26
N LEU A 63 6.38 2.77 -3.96
CA LEU A 63 7.61 1.97 -3.89
C LEU A 63 8.55 2.28 -5.06
N GLY A 64 9.83 2.50 -4.74
CA GLY A 64 10.91 2.63 -5.71
C GLY A 64 11.13 4.06 -6.24
N LYS A 65 12.06 4.18 -7.19
CA LYS A 65 12.44 5.45 -7.81
C LYS A 65 11.33 5.94 -8.73
N PHE A 66 11.05 7.24 -8.67
CA PHE A 66 10.06 7.88 -9.52
C PHE A 66 10.43 7.70 -11.00
N ASN A 67 9.42 7.42 -11.83
CA ASN A 67 9.56 7.28 -13.27
C ASN A 67 8.37 7.94 -13.97
N ARG A 68 8.64 8.83 -14.92
CA ARG A 68 7.61 9.56 -15.66
C ARG A 68 6.78 8.68 -16.61
N VAL A 69 7.33 7.53 -17.02
CA VAL A 69 6.70 6.61 -17.99
C VAL A 69 5.80 5.60 -17.29
N LYS A 70 6.14 5.20 -16.05
CA LYS A 70 5.43 4.15 -15.33
C LYS A 70 5.18 4.56 -13.88
N ALA A 71 3.90 4.63 -13.51
CA ALA A 71 3.50 4.86 -12.13
C ALA A 71 4.06 3.77 -11.20
N ARG A 72 4.70 4.21 -10.12
CA ARG A 72 5.19 3.31 -9.07
C ARG A 72 4.04 2.57 -8.40
N PRO A 73 4.24 1.30 -8.02
CA PRO A 73 3.25 0.60 -7.21
C PRO A 73 3.11 1.27 -5.85
N VAL A 74 1.91 1.23 -5.28
CA VAL A 74 1.65 1.63 -3.90
C VAL A 74 1.62 0.39 -3.03
N ILE A 75 2.25 0.44 -1.87
CA ILE A 75 2.01 -0.50 -0.78
C ILE A 75 1.08 0.15 0.23
N VAL A 76 0.07 -0.60 0.65
CA VAL A 76 -0.92 -0.19 1.65
C VAL A 76 -0.84 -1.19 2.79
N CYS A 77 -0.41 -0.74 3.96
CA CYS A 77 -0.43 -1.54 5.18
C CYS A 77 -1.77 -1.28 5.88
N LYS A 78 -2.54 -2.34 6.13
CA LYS A 78 -3.79 -2.25 6.86
C LYS A 78 -3.55 -2.45 8.36
N ALA A 79 -4.17 -1.63 9.19
CA ALA A 79 -4.24 -1.90 10.63
C ALA A 79 -4.95 -3.26 10.87
N PRO A 80 -4.49 -4.07 11.84
CA PRO A 80 -5.21 -5.27 12.21
C PRO A 80 -6.62 -4.90 12.65
N ASN A 81 -7.63 -5.57 12.11
CA ASN A 81 -8.99 -5.46 12.65
C ASN A 81 -8.96 -6.14 14.02
N GLU A 82 -9.07 -5.37 15.12
CA GLU A 82 -9.44 -5.94 16.41
C GLU A 82 -10.90 -6.40 16.30
N GLY A 83 -11.09 -7.72 16.24
CA GLY A 83 -12.38 -8.39 16.25
C GLY A 83 -12.57 -9.17 17.53
#